data_AF-A0AAD6X3H7-F1
#
_entry.id   AF-A0AAD6X3H7-F1
#
_cell.length_a   1.000
_cell.length_b   1.000
_cell.length_c   1.000
_cell.angle_alpha   90.00
_cell.angle_beta   90.00
_cell.angle_gamma   90.00
#
_symmetry.space_group_name_H-M   'P 1'
#
loop_
_entity.id
_entity.type
_entity.pdbx_description
1 polymer ?
#
loop_
_entity_poly.entity_id
_entity_poly.type
_entity_poly.pdbx_seq_one_letter_code
_entity_poly.pdbx_strand_id
1 'polypeptide(L)'
;MRPPTIPTLDSTNNPPTTTTPHIPETIHTSRSFLEMGIQIQHQQRVLNYKFDTNFDPEPHLYVKLHNEQDLLQECIDKFRALQRFYMPFLHLVLSKKELPRFDSDQYYPARTINLYLPSEISDSQKRHDTCVAGLPELEAELRDAEVREAQYQIELATIKESLSLQKLKALGARDSKVHEREQVELRRAKVRKVLWTARAEHAEAAAELLRS
;
A
#
# COMPACT_ATOMS: atom_id res chain seq x y z
N MET A 1 -15.30 -37.90 69.71
CA MET A 1 -14.35 -36.98 69.05
C MET A 1 -14.32 -37.35 67.57
N ARG A 2 -14.80 -36.45 66.69
CA ARG A 2 -14.85 -36.68 65.24
C ARG A 2 -13.50 -36.26 64.61
N PRO A 3 -12.94 -37.02 63.65
CA PRO A 3 -11.72 -36.61 62.95
C PRO A 3 -12.02 -35.51 61.90
N PRO A 4 -11.05 -34.64 61.58
CA PRO A 4 -11.22 -33.59 60.60
C PRO A 4 -11.14 -34.11 59.16
N THR A 5 -12.04 -33.60 58.33
CA THR A 5 -12.16 -33.83 56.89
C THR A 5 -10.98 -33.19 56.13
N ILE A 6 -10.29 -33.98 55.30
CA ILE A 6 -9.28 -33.51 54.35
C ILE A 6 -10.01 -32.98 53.09
N PRO A 7 -9.67 -31.80 52.54
CA PRO A 7 -10.15 -31.40 51.23
C PRO A 7 -9.25 -31.98 50.11
N THR A 8 -9.93 -32.58 49.14
CA THR A 8 -9.46 -33.14 47.88
C THR A 8 -8.69 -32.10 47.04
N LEU A 9 -7.48 -32.44 46.62
CA LEU A 9 -6.74 -31.76 45.55
C LEU A 9 -7.30 -32.23 44.21
N ASP A 10 -7.86 -31.32 43.42
CA ASP A 10 -8.15 -31.54 42.02
C ASP A 10 -7.91 -30.24 41.24
N SER A 11 -6.88 -30.23 40.39
CA SER A 11 -6.78 -29.38 39.19
C SER A 11 -5.49 -29.71 38.43
N THR A 12 -5.62 -30.71 37.57
CA THR A 12 -5.26 -30.63 36.15
C THR A 12 -4.04 -29.77 35.79
N ASN A 13 -2.88 -30.41 35.73
CA ASN A 13 -1.78 -30.02 34.87
C ASN A 13 -2.24 -30.04 33.40
N ASN A 14 -2.45 -28.87 32.81
CA ASN A 14 -2.45 -28.72 31.35
C ASN A 14 -1.07 -28.18 30.91
N PRO A 15 -0.38 -28.82 29.95
CA PRO A 15 0.87 -28.29 29.41
C PRO A 15 0.60 -27.04 28.56
N PRO A 16 1.57 -26.10 28.45
CA PRO A 16 1.42 -24.92 27.61
C PRO A 16 1.35 -25.35 26.15
N THR A 17 0.22 -25.06 25.51
CA THR A 17 0.04 -25.17 24.07
C THR A 17 1.01 -24.20 23.39
N THR A 18 2.00 -24.76 22.69
CA THR A 18 2.79 -24.05 21.69
C THR A 18 1.83 -23.47 20.66
N THR A 19 1.53 -22.18 20.77
CA THR A 19 0.79 -21.42 19.76
C THR A 19 1.67 -21.29 18.53
N THR A 20 1.60 -22.30 17.66
CA THR A 20 2.02 -22.20 16.26
C THR A 20 1.24 -21.03 15.65
N PRO A 21 1.90 -20.04 15.01
CA PRO A 21 1.18 -18.97 14.35
C PRO A 21 0.31 -19.59 13.25
N HIS A 22 -1.00 -19.49 13.43
CA HIS A 22 -2.01 -19.94 12.48
C HIS A 22 -1.93 -19.05 11.24
N ILE A 23 -1.22 -19.50 10.21
CA ILE A 23 -1.21 -18.87 8.90
C ILE A 23 -2.63 -19.02 8.32
N PRO A 24 -3.36 -17.94 8.02
CA PRO A 24 -4.68 -18.06 7.41
C PRO A 24 -4.58 -18.75 6.04
N GLU A 25 -5.50 -19.71 5.80
CA GLU A 25 -5.53 -20.71 4.72
C GLU A 25 -5.75 -20.17 3.28
N THR A 26 -5.48 -18.89 3.01
CA THR A 26 -5.34 -18.44 1.61
C THR A 26 -3.93 -18.74 1.13
N ILE A 27 -3.80 -19.65 0.16
CA ILE A 27 -2.56 -19.81 -0.61
C ILE A 27 -2.30 -18.49 -1.32
N HIS A 28 -1.49 -17.63 -0.71
CA HIS A 28 -0.97 -16.46 -1.38
C HIS A 28 0.09 -16.92 -2.37
N THR A 29 0.04 -16.41 -3.59
CA THR A 29 1.09 -16.61 -4.59
C THR A 29 2.08 -15.46 -4.52
N SER A 30 3.35 -15.68 -4.90
CA SER A 30 4.37 -14.62 -4.96
C SER A 30 3.88 -13.40 -5.75
N ARG A 31 3.12 -13.64 -6.82
CA ARG A 31 2.47 -12.59 -7.62
C ARG A 31 1.47 -11.78 -6.80
N SER A 32 0.53 -12.45 -6.13
CA SER A 32 -0.49 -11.76 -5.31
C SER A 32 0.11 -10.94 -4.16
N PHE A 33 1.24 -11.39 -3.60
CA PHE A 33 1.99 -10.65 -2.61
C PHE A 33 2.57 -9.35 -3.19
N LEU A 34 3.21 -9.43 -4.36
CA LEU A 34 3.76 -8.25 -5.03
C LEU A 34 2.66 -7.28 -5.48
N GLU A 35 1.58 -7.79 -6.08
CA GLU A 35 0.42 -6.98 -6.47
C GLU A 35 -0.19 -6.24 -5.27
N MET A 36 -0.27 -6.90 -4.10
CA MET A 36 -0.69 -6.25 -2.85
C MET A 36 0.27 -5.12 -2.47
N GLY A 37 1.59 -5.35 -2.44
CA GLY A 37 2.57 -4.32 -2.11
C GLY A 37 2.51 -3.11 -3.04
N ILE A 38 2.44 -3.34 -4.35
CA ILE A 38 2.31 -2.30 -5.38
C ILE A 38 1.01 -1.50 -5.17
N GLN A 39 -0.09 -2.17 -4.87
CA GLN A 39 -1.37 -1.51 -4.62
C GLN A 39 -1.35 -0.66 -3.35
N ILE A 40 -0.71 -1.13 -2.28
CA ILE A 40 -0.54 -0.36 -1.04
C ILE A 40 0.32 0.88 -1.31
N GLN A 41 1.45 0.76 -2.02
CA GLN A 41 2.27 1.92 -2.41
C GLN A 41 1.46 2.95 -3.21
N HIS A 42 0.57 2.50 -4.10
CA HIS A 42 -0.33 3.41 -4.81
C HIS A 42 -1.34 4.09 -3.88
N GLN A 43 -1.97 3.35 -2.97
CA GLN A 43 -2.89 3.91 -1.98
C GLN A 43 -2.21 4.94 -1.07
N GLN A 44 -0.96 4.69 -0.65
CA GLN A 44 -0.14 5.66 0.09
C GLN A 44 0.04 6.96 -0.70
N ARG A 45 0.36 6.90 -2.00
CA ARG A 45 0.48 8.09 -2.88
C ARG A 45 -0.83 8.86 -2.99
N VAL A 46 -1.93 8.15 -3.21
CA VAL A 46 -3.27 8.78 -3.31
C VAL A 46 -3.64 9.45 -2.00
N LEU A 47 -3.38 8.79 -0.86
CA LEU A 47 -3.71 9.32 0.45
C LEU A 47 -2.83 10.53 0.80
N ASN A 48 -1.52 10.47 0.52
CA ASN A 48 -0.61 11.61 0.67
C ASN A 48 -1.11 12.82 -0.13
N TYR A 49 -1.45 12.64 -1.40
CA TYR A 49 -2.01 13.70 -2.23
C TYR A 49 -3.29 14.31 -1.63
N LYS A 50 -4.19 13.47 -1.08
CA LYS A 50 -5.41 13.97 -0.41
C LYS A 50 -5.09 14.79 0.84
N PHE A 51 -4.13 14.37 1.65
CA PHE A 51 -3.71 15.15 2.82
C PHE A 51 -3.06 16.48 2.40
N ASP A 52 -2.20 16.48 1.39
CA ASP A 52 -1.50 17.68 0.93
C ASP A 52 -2.46 18.71 0.30
N THR A 53 -3.54 18.24 -0.35
CA THR A 53 -4.53 19.11 -1.01
C THR A 53 -5.67 19.59 -0.12
N ASN A 54 -5.86 18.98 1.05
CA ASN A 54 -6.92 19.36 2.01
C ASN A 54 -6.28 19.89 3.30
N PHE A 55 -5.69 21.09 3.22
CA PHE A 55 -4.97 21.72 4.34
C PHE A 55 -5.84 22.08 5.56
N ASP A 56 -7.17 22.03 5.43
CA ASP A 56 -8.12 22.13 6.54
C ASP A 56 -9.42 21.41 6.14
N PRO A 57 -9.49 20.08 6.27
CA PRO A 57 -10.62 19.31 5.78
C PRO A 57 -11.85 19.57 6.67
N GLU A 58 -13.01 19.75 6.05
CA GLU A 58 -14.27 19.72 6.80
C GLU A 58 -14.35 18.43 7.66
N PRO A 59 -15.02 18.45 8.84
CA PRO A 59 -15.00 17.32 9.77
C PRO A 59 -15.39 15.98 9.15
N HIS A 60 -16.34 15.99 8.21
CA HIS A 60 -16.77 14.78 7.51
C HIS A 60 -15.69 14.21 6.57
N LEU A 61 -14.87 15.08 5.96
CA LEU A 61 -13.76 14.69 5.12
C LEU A 61 -12.59 14.17 5.95
N TYR A 62 -12.36 14.77 7.12
CA TYR A 62 -11.36 14.30 8.08
C TYR A 62 -11.63 12.85 8.52
N VAL A 63 -12.88 12.55 8.91
CA VAL A 63 -13.28 11.17 9.27
C VAL A 63 -13.06 10.21 8.10
N LYS A 64 -13.38 10.61 6.87
CA LYS A 64 -13.16 9.78 5.69
C LYS A 64 -11.68 9.48 5.45
N LEU A 65 -10.80 10.47 5.61
CA LEU A 65 -9.36 10.29 5.42
C LEU A 65 -8.76 9.37 6.49
N HIS A 66 -9.24 9.45 7.74
CA HIS A 66 -8.85 8.52 8.80
C HIS A 66 -9.32 7.10 8.52
N ASN A 67 -10.57 6.90 8.10
CA ASN A 67 -11.05 5.57 7.72
C ASN A 67 -10.22 4.96 6.57
N GLU A 68 -9.85 5.76 5.57
CA GLU A 68 -8.97 5.31 4.49
C GLU A 68 -7.55 4.96 5.02
N GLN A 69 -7.06 5.70 6.03
CA GLN A 69 -5.79 5.42 6.68
C GLN A 69 -5.82 4.11 7.49
N ASP A 70 -6.92 3.85 8.20
CA ASP A 70 -7.10 2.62 8.99
C ASP A 70 -7.15 1.39 8.08
N LEU A 71 -7.92 1.47 6.98
CA LEU A 71 -7.95 0.40 5.98
C LEU A 71 -6.58 0.16 5.35
N LEU A 72 -5.82 1.24 5.10
CA LEU A 72 -4.46 1.13 4.58
C LEU A 72 -3.54 0.45 5.60
N GLN A 73 -3.69 0.74 6.89
CA GLN A 73 -2.94 0.08 7.95
C GLN A 73 -3.22 -1.42 7.98
N GLU A 74 -4.49 -1.84 7.90
CA GLU A 74 -4.83 -3.26 7.83
C GLU A 74 -4.19 -3.98 6.63
N CYS A 75 -4.12 -3.30 5.47
CA CYS A 75 -3.46 -3.83 4.29
C CYS A 75 -1.94 -3.96 4.51
N ILE A 76 -1.30 -2.98 5.15
CA ILE A 76 0.12 -3.01 5.49
C ILE A 76 0.41 -4.17 6.44
N ASP A 77 -0.41 -4.38 7.46
CA ASP A 77 -0.22 -5.45 8.44
C ASP A 77 -0.30 -6.83 7.77
N LYS A 78 -1.28 -7.03 6.88
CA LYS A 78 -1.39 -8.24 6.05
C LYS A 78 -0.18 -8.42 5.15
N PHE A 79 0.27 -7.35 4.51
CA PHE A 79 1.47 -7.38 3.66
C PHE A 79 2.72 -7.76 4.45
N ARG A 80 2.92 -7.19 5.65
CA ARG A 80 4.06 -7.52 6.53
C ARG A 80 4.07 -8.98 6.96
N ALA A 81 2.90 -9.56 7.23
CA ALA A 81 2.79 -10.98 7.53
C ALA A 81 3.28 -11.84 6.37
N LEU A 82 2.89 -11.52 5.13
CA LEU A 82 3.36 -12.22 3.92
C LEU A 82 4.83 -11.93 3.61
N GLN A 83 5.29 -10.72 3.88
CA GLN A 83 6.66 -10.31 3.63
C GLN A 83 7.67 -11.14 4.42
N ARG A 84 7.34 -11.57 5.63
CA ARG A 84 8.20 -12.48 6.41
C ARG A 84 8.41 -13.84 5.71
N PHE A 85 7.47 -14.25 4.86
CA PHE A 85 7.56 -15.48 4.08
C PHE A 85 8.30 -15.29 2.76
N TYR A 86 8.00 -14.22 2.02
CA TYR A 86 8.59 -13.96 0.70
C TYR A 86 9.94 -13.24 0.73
N MET A 87 10.25 -12.54 1.83
CA MET A 87 11.50 -11.80 2.04
C MET A 87 12.06 -12.09 3.44
N PRO A 88 12.37 -13.35 3.77
CA PRO A 88 12.68 -13.76 5.14
C PRO A 88 13.93 -13.09 5.72
N PHE A 89 14.90 -12.73 4.87
CA PHE A 89 16.17 -12.15 5.32
C PHE A 89 16.20 -10.62 5.24
N LEU A 90 15.05 -9.96 5.06
CA LEU A 90 14.97 -8.51 4.91
C LEU A 90 15.57 -7.76 6.09
N HIS A 91 15.33 -8.24 7.31
CA HIS A 91 15.88 -7.67 8.53
C HIS A 91 17.43 -7.59 8.56
N LEU A 92 18.12 -8.44 7.78
CA LEU A 92 19.60 -8.43 7.68
C LEU A 92 20.14 -7.31 6.80
N VAL A 93 19.31 -6.79 5.87
CA VAL A 93 19.73 -5.76 4.91
C VAL A 93 19.22 -4.37 5.29
N LEU A 94 18.24 -4.27 6.19
CA LEU A 94 17.77 -3.01 6.75
C LEU A 94 18.82 -2.34 7.64
N SER A 95 18.93 -1.02 7.54
CA SER A 95 19.82 -0.26 8.42
C SER A 95 19.29 -0.23 9.86
N LYS A 96 20.18 0.09 10.81
CA LYS A 96 19.81 0.26 12.24
C LYS A 96 18.72 1.32 12.48
N LYS A 97 18.50 2.24 11.55
CA LYS A 97 17.43 3.26 11.62
C LYS A 97 16.11 2.77 11.04
N GLU A 98 16.15 1.84 10.10
CA GLU A 98 14.99 1.29 9.41
C GLU A 98 14.38 0.12 10.17
N LEU A 99 15.22 -0.68 10.83
CA LEU A 99 14.80 -1.86 11.57
C LEU A 99 13.72 -1.54 12.64
N PRO A 100 13.85 -0.48 13.47
CA PRO A 100 12.79 -0.13 14.39
C PRO A 100 11.47 0.23 13.69
N ARG A 101 11.51 0.88 12.52
CA ARG A 101 10.29 1.22 11.76
C ARG A 101 9.64 0.02 11.09
N PHE A 102 10.42 -1.03 10.87
CA PHE A 102 9.96 -2.29 10.31
C PHE A 102 9.33 -3.18 11.39
N ASP A 103 9.93 -3.23 12.58
CA ASP A 103 9.52 -4.10 13.69
C ASP A 103 8.56 -3.45 14.69
N SER A 104 8.50 -2.12 14.76
CA SER A 104 7.68 -1.43 15.77
C SER A 104 6.25 -1.17 15.30
N ASP A 105 5.30 -1.44 16.18
CA ASP A 105 3.92 -0.93 16.15
C ASP A 105 3.84 0.57 16.48
N GLN A 106 4.91 1.34 16.26
CA GLN A 106 4.86 2.79 16.47
C GLN A 106 3.80 3.39 15.54
N TYR A 107 3.01 4.32 16.09
CA TYR A 107 1.95 5.08 15.43
C TYR A 107 2.50 6.02 14.33
N TYR A 108 3.13 5.46 13.30
CA TYR A 108 3.39 6.17 12.06
C TYR A 108 2.10 6.20 11.24
N PRO A 109 1.77 7.33 10.59
CA PRO A 109 0.66 7.33 9.65
C PRO A 109 0.89 6.31 8.55
N ALA A 110 -0.11 5.47 8.25
CA ALA A 110 -0.01 4.39 7.27
C ALA A 110 0.54 4.85 5.90
N ARG A 111 0.23 6.10 5.51
CA ARG A 111 0.72 6.75 4.28
C ARG A 111 2.24 7.01 4.24
N THR A 112 2.92 6.92 5.38
CA THR A 112 4.36 7.21 5.56
C THR A 112 5.19 5.98 5.92
N ILE A 113 4.55 4.82 6.09
CA ILE A 113 5.24 3.58 6.41
C ILE A 113 6.00 3.10 5.17
N ASN A 114 7.31 2.89 5.31
CA ASN A 114 8.14 2.37 4.22
C ASN A 114 7.78 0.91 3.94
N LEU A 115 7.26 0.63 2.74
CA LEU A 115 7.05 -0.74 2.26
C LEU A 115 8.27 -1.18 1.49
N TYR A 116 8.89 -2.27 1.94
CA TYR A 116 10.02 -2.85 1.23
C TYR A 116 9.48 -3.85 0.22
N LEU A 117 9.73 -3.63 -1.05
CA LEU A 117 9.62 -4.63 -2.11
C LEU A 117 11.05 -4.94 -2.59
N PRO A 118 11.26 -6.00 -3.41
CA PRO A 118 12.57 -6.25 -3.98
C PRO A 118 13.23 -5.00 -4.60
N SER A 119 12.47 -4.18 -5.34
CA SER A 119 12.96 -2.93 -5.95
C SER A 119 13.48 -1.87 -4.96
N GLU A 120 13.06 -1.94 -3.70
CA GLU A 120 13.50 -1.01 -2.64
C GLU A 120 14.85 -1.42 -2.04
N ILE A 121 15.40 -2.57 -2.45
CA ILE A 121 16.74 -3.03 -2.09
C ILE A 121 17.66 -2.66 -3.25
N SER A 122 18.49 -1.63 -3.06
CA SER A 122 19.35 -1.08 -4.12
C SER A 122 20.47 -2.03 -4.55
N ASP A 123 20.96 -2.88 -3.64
CA ASP A 123 22.05 -3.82 -3.91
C ASP A 123 21.47 -5.13 -4.47
N SER A 124 21.86 -5.46 -5.70
CA SER A 124 21.35 -6.62 -6.42
C SER A 124 21.64 -7.95 -5.72
N GLN A 125 22.85 -8.10 -5.16
CA GLN A 125 23.21 -9.32 -4.43
C GLN A 125 22.37 -9.46 -3.16
N LYS A 126 22.27 -8.38 -2.37
CA LYS A 126 21.45 -8.38 -1.16
C LYS A 126 19.98 -8.66 -1.45
N ARG A 127 19.46 -8.17 -2.57
CA ARG A 127 18.08 -8.39 -3.00
C ARG A 127 17.83 -9.86 -3.31
N HIS A 128 18.72 -10.53 -4.04
CA HIS A 128 18.62 -11.97 -4.28
C HIS A 128 18.77 -12.80 -3.00
N ASP A 129 19.66 -12.39 -2.09
CA ASP A 129 19.85 -13.07 -0.81
C ASP A 129 18.66 -12.85 0.15
N THR A 130 17.93 -11.75 -0.01
CA THR A 130 16.80 -11.35 0.84
C THR A 130 15.49 -12.03 0.46
N CYS A 131 15.28 -12.20 -0.83
CA CYS A 131 14.01 -12.59 -1.42
C CYS A 131 13.96 -14.09 -1.72
N VAL A 132 12.76 -14.67 -1.72
CA VAL A 132 12.53 -15.98 -2.34
C VAL A 132 12.89 -15.90 -3.84
N ALA A 133 13.46 -16.98 -4.38
CA ALA A 133 13.89 -17.06 -5.77
C ALA A 133 12.78 -16.67 -6.77
N GLY A 134 13.13 -15.90 -7.80
CA GLY A 134 12.21 -15.45 -8.85
C GLY A 134 11.33 -14.25 -8.46
N LEU A 135 11.38 -13.79 -7.21
CA LEU A 135 10.55 -12.68 -6.74
C LEU A 135 10.95 -11.32 -7.34
N PRO A 136 12.24 -10.95 -7.44
CA PRO A 136 12.64 -9.70 -8.09
C PRO A 136 12.26 -9.64 -9.58
N GLU A 137 12.43 -10.75 -10.30
CA GLU A 137 12.09 -10.86 -11.72
C GLU A 137 10.59 -10.71 -11.95
N LEU A 138 9.79 -11.36 -11.10
CA LEU A 138 8.34 -11.23 -11.12
C LEU A 138 7.89 -9.80 -10.79
N GLU A 139 8.57 -9.11 -9.86
CA GLU A 139 8.28 -7.71 -9.60
C GLU A 139 8.58 -6.86 -10.84
N ALA A 140 9.68 -7.11 -11.55
CA ALA A 140 10.03 -6.35 -12.74
C ALA A 140 8.94 -6.45 -13.82
N GLU A 141 8.40 -7.65 -14.05
CA GLU A 141 7.27 -7.85 -14.97
C GLU A 141 6.01 -7.06 -14.55
N LEU A 142 5.72 -7.04 -13.25
CA LEU A 142 4.58 -6.30 -12.70
C LEU A 142 4.80 -4.79 -12.79
N ARG A 143 6.03 -4.30 -12.59
CA ARG A 143 6.37 -2.87 -12.77
C ARG A 143 6.25 -2.45 -14.23
N ASP A 144 6.70 -3.27 -15.16
CA ASP A 144 6.52 -3.02 -16.59
C ASP A 144 5.02 -2.97 -16.96
N ALA A 145 4.20 -3.85 -16.38
CA ALA A 145 2.75 -3.80 -16.55
C ALA A 145 2.13 -2.54 -15.92
N GLU A 146 2.61 -2.13 -14.74
CA GLU A 146 2.20 -0.92 -14.05
C GLU A 146 2.51 0.35 -14.87
N VAL A 147 3.68 0.43 -15.51
CA VAL A 147 4.04 1.53 -16.41
C VAL A 147 3.07 1.60 -17.59
N ARG A 148 2.79 0.48 -18.26
CA ARG A 148 1.86 0.44 -19.40
C ARG A 148 0.45 0.86 -19.01
N GLU A 149 -0.05 0.36 -17.89
CA GLU A 149 -1.36 0.74 -17.37
C GLU A 149 -1.39 2.25 -17.03
N ALA A 150 -0.35 2.76 -16.37
CA ALA A 150 -0.27 4.17 -16.04
C ALA A 150 -0.25 5.07 -17.29
N GLN A 151 0.48 4.68 -18.34
CA GLN A 151 0.48 5.37 -19.63
C GLN A 151 -0.93 5.44 -20.23
N TYR A 152 -1.63 4.31 -20.31
CA TYR A 152 -3.01 4.25 -20.80
C TYR A 152 -3.94 5.18 -20.00
N GLN A 153 -3.81 5.18 -18.68
CA GLN A 153 -4.64 6.03 -17.82
C GLN A 153 -4.32 7.53 -17.97
N ILE A 154 -3.06 7.89 -18.24
CA ILE A 154 -2.65 9.27 -18.55
C ILE A 154 -3.27 9.74 -19.87
N GLU A 155 -3.28 8.89 -20.89
CA GLU A 155 -3.92 9.17 -22.18
C GLU A 155 -5.43 9.40 -21.99
N LEU A 156 -6.11 8.48 -21.31
CA LEU A 156 -7.53 8.63 -20.99
C LEU A 156 -7.83 9.90 -20.19
N ALA A 157 -6.99 10.24 -19.22
CA ALA A 157 -7.15 11.47 -18.44
C ALA A 157 -6.97 12.72 -19.31
N THR A 158 -6.03 12.70 -20.25
CA THR A 158 -5.78 13.80 -21.20
C THR A 158 -6.94 13.98 -22.18
N ILE A 159 -7.51 12.88 -22.68
CA ILE A 159 -8.72 12.91 -23.52
C ILE A 159 -9.88 13.53 -22.74
N LYS A 160 -10.12 13.08 -21.50
CA LYS A 160 -11.17 13.63 -20.64
C LYS A 160 -10.97 15.11 -20.37
N GLU A 161 -9.75 15.53 -20.04
CA GLU A 161 -9.39 16.94 -19.85
C GLU A 161 -9.72 17.79 -21.08
N SER A 162 -9.34 17.34 -22.28
CA SER A 162 -9.60 18.08 -23.52
C SER A 162 -11.09 18.19 -23.84
N LEU A 163 -11.86 17.11 -23.65
CA LEU A 163 -13.31 17.11 -23.80
C LEU A 163 -13.99 18.06 -22.81
N SER A 164 -13.56 18.06 -21.55
CA SER A 164 -14.09 18.98 -20.55
C SER A 164 -13.83 20.43 -20.89
N LEU A 165 -12.62 20.75 -21.38
CA LEU A 165 -12.30 22.10 -21.85
C LEU A 165 -13.14 22.52 -23.05
N GLN A 166 -13.38 21.62 -24.01
CA GLN A 166 -14.24 21.91 -25.16
C GLN A 166 -15.68 22.20 -24.73
N LYS A 167 -16.24 21.40 -23.81
CA LYS A 167 -17.59 21.64 -23.26
C LYS A 167 -17.68 22.96 -22.51
N LEU A 168 -16.70 23.28 -21.66
CA LEU A 168 -16.67 24.57 -20.94
C LEU A 168 -16.66 25.76 -21.91
N LYS A 169 -15.90 25.67 -23.01
CA LYS A 169 -15.88 26.68 -24.06
C LYS A 169 -17.23 26.80 -24.78
N ALA A 170 -17.88 25.67 -25.07
CA ALA A 170 -19.17 25.64 -25.77
C ALA A 170 -20.35 26.16 -24.92
N LEU A 171 -20.36 25.87 -23.62
CA LEU A 171 -21.43 26.26 -22.69
C LEU A 171 -21.42 27.77 -22.37
N GLY A 172 -20.25 28.43 -22.42
CA GLY A 172 -20.10 29.80 -21.93
C GLY A 172 -20.51 29.94 -20.45
N ALA A 173 -20.95 31.14 -20.05
CA ALA A 173 -21.43 31.44 -18.69
C ALA A 173 -22.95 31.26 -18.51
N ARG A 174 -23.64 30.60 -19.45
CA ARG A 174 -25.11 30.61 -19.53
C ARG A 174 -25.80 29.63 -18.57
N ASP A 175 -25.13 28.56 -18.18
CA ASP A 175 -25.65 27.58 -17.23
C ASP A 175 -24.61 27.29 -16.14
N SER A 176 -24.71 28.05 -15.03
CA SER A 176 -23.74 28.00 -13.93
C SER A 176 -23.59 26.60 -13.33
N LYS A 177 -24.65 25.79 -13.31
CA LYS A 177 -24.62 24.44 -12.71
C LYS A 177 -23.88 23.45 -13.60
N VAL A 178 -24.11 23.49 -14.90
CA VAL A 178 -23.38 22.62 -15.85
C VAL A 178 -21.92 23.05 -15.95
N HIS A 179 -21.67 24.36 -15.93
CA HIS A 179 -20.32 24.91 -15.89
C HIS A 179 -19.55 24.44 -14.65
N GLU A 180 -20.14 24.51 -13.46
CA GLU A 180 -19.52 24.03 -12.22
C GLU A 180 -19.22 22.53 -12.26
N ARG A 181 -20.16 21.70 -12.73
CA ARG A 181 -19.94 20.25 -12.88
C ARG A 181 -18.76 19.94 -13.81
N GLU A 182 -18.67 20.65 -14.92
CA GLU A 182 -17.59 20.42 -15.89
C GLU A 182 -16.24 20.95 -15.38
N GLN A 183 -16.22 22.03 -14.58
CA GLN A 183 -15.03 22.47 -13.86
C GLN A 183 -14.55 21.41 -12.85
N VAL A 184 -15.47 20.76 -12.13
CA VAL A 184 -15.14 19.67 -11.21
C VAL A 184 -14.56 18.47 -11.96
N GLU A 185 -15.13 18.07 -13.10
CA GLU A 185 -14.59 16.98 -13.90
C GLU A 185 -13.22 17.31 -14.52
N LEU A 186 -13.02 18.55 -14.97
CA LEU A 186 -11.72 19.03 -15.42
C LEU A 186 -10.67 18.92 -14.32
N ARG A 187 -10.99 19.39 -13.10
CA ARG A 187 -10.10 19.25 -11.93
C ARG A 187 -9.80 17.78 -11.65
N ARG A 188 -10.82 16.92 -11.63
CA ARG A 188 -10.63 15.47 -11.41
C ARG A 188 -9.75 14.82 -12.48
N ALA A 189 -9.90 15.19 -13.75
CA ALA A 189 -9.08 14.69 -14.84
C ALA A 189 -7.60 15.08 -14.64
N LYS A 190 -7.33 16.34 -14.29
CA LYS A 190 -5.99 16.83 -13.97
C LYS A 190 -5.37 16.09 -12.78
N VAL A 191 -6.12 15.93 -11.68
CA VAL A 191 -5.66 15.19 -10.51
C VAL A 191 -5.31 13.74 -10.86
N ARG A 192 -6.19 13.04 -11.60
CA ARG A 192 -5.91 11.68 -12.06
C ARG A 192 -4.62 11.61 -12.87
N LYS A 193 -4.44 12.55 -13.80
CA LYS A 193 -3.23 12.61 -14.64
C LYS A 193 -1.96 12.74 -13.79
N VAL A 194 -1.95 13.63 -12.80
CA VAL A 194 -0.81 13.81 -11.88
C VAL A 194 -0.52 12.51 -11.12
N LEU A 195 -1.55 11.88 -10.54
CA LEU A 195 -1.38 10.64 -9.77
C LEU A 195 -0.86 9.47 -10.62
N TRP A 196 -1.35 9.33 -11.86
CA TRP A 196 -0.88 8.30 -12.77
C TRP A 196 0.53 8.57 -13.29
N THR A 197 0.91 9.84 -13.47
CA THR A 197 2.28 10.21 -13.85
C THR A 197 3.26 9.83 -12.75
N ALA A 198 2.99 10.20 -11.50
CA ALA A 198 3.82 9.81 -10.36
C ALA A 198 3.89 8.28 -10.17
N ARG A 199 2.82 7.55 -10.52
CA ARG A 199 2.81 6.09 -10.50
C ARG A 199 3.71 5.51 -11.59
N ALA A 200 3.67 6.05 -12.80
CA ALA A 200 4.53 5.61 -13.90
C ALA A 200 6.01 5.84 -13.58
N GLU A 201 6.37 7.04 -13.11
CA GLU A 201 7.76 7.39 -12.74
C GLU A 201 8.33 6.45 -11.68
N HIS A 202 7.54 6.16 -10.63
CA HIS A 202 7.95 5.22 -9.59
C HIS A 202 8.11 3.80 -10.14
N ALA A 203 7.18 3.34 -10.98
CA ALA A 203 7.24 2.00 -11.54
C ALA A 203 8.43 1.84 -12.49
N GLU A 204 8.76 2.86 -13.27
CA GLU A 204 9.91 2.89 -14.17
C GLU A 204 11.23 2.86 -13.40
N ALA A 205 11.38 3.68 -12.36
CA ALA A 205 12.56 3.66 -11.50
C ALA A 205 12.74 2.30 -10.81
N ALA A 206 11.65 1.70 -10.32
CA ALA A 206 11.68 0.36 -9.74
C ALA A 206 12.08 -0.72 -10.76
N ALA A 207 11.56 -0.67 -11.99
CA ALA A 207 11.91 -1.59 -13.05
C ALA A 207 13.36 -1.44 -13.51
N GLU A 208 13.92 -0.23 -13.49
CA GLU A 208 15.33 0.01 -13.78
C GLU A 208 16.24 -0.63 -12.72
N LEU A 209 15.94 -0.42 -11.44
CA LEU A 209 16.69 -1.01 -10.32
C LEU A 209 16.66 -2.55 -10.30
N LEU A 210 15.57 -3.15 -10.78
CA LEU A 210 15.43 -4.60 -10.87
C LEU A 210 16.18 -5.20 -12.06
N ARG A 211 16.48 -4.38 -13.09
CA ARG A 211 17.23 -4.81 -14.29
C ARG A 211 18.74 -4.62 -14.14
N SER A 212 19.19 -3.82 -13.16
CA SER A 212 20.59 -3.62 -12.78
C SER A 212 21.07 -4.65 -11.76
#